data_AF-A0A9P7GN15-F1
#
_entry.id   AF-A0A9P7GN15-F1
#
_cell.length_a   1.000
_cell.length_b   1.000
_cell.length_c   1.000
_cell.angle_alpha   90.00
_cell.angle_beta   90.00
_cell.angle_gamma   90.00
#
_symmetry.space_group_name_H-M   'P 1'
#
loop_
_entity.id
_entity.type
_entity.pdbx_description
1 polymer ?
#
loop_
_entity_poly.entity_id
_entity_poly.type
_entity_poly.pdbx_seq_one_letter_code
_entity_poly.pdbx_strand_id
1 'polypeptide(L)'
;MEIAITKDLLDGPREINILRWMTRAALEMIGQSGLGYSFDPLVDEESENPFTKSVEQLFPTLLKFRFAQEFLLTTAVKIGTPRFRRAVLDLIPLKSLRKLLGIIDVLENTAKEILDGKKEALEKGDEAVKEQVGQGKDIISILCKWQDHSLVFGAMDTTSTALSRALSTLAKYPETQDKLREEIQEARKRYGEIPHDELMALPYLDAICREIMRL
;
A
#
# COMPACT_ATOMS: atom_id res chain seq x y z
N MET A 1 5.35 10.79 9.85
CA MET A 1 4.04 10.57 10.50
C MET A 1 3.88 11.28 11.84
N GLU A 2 4.74 11.08 12.85
CA GLU A 2 4.60 11.75 14.17
C GLU A 2 4.55 13.29 14.06
N ILE A 3 5.45 13.87 13.26
CA ILE A 3 5.51 15.32 13.02
C ILE A 3 4.22 15.85 12.36
N ALA A 4 3.66 15.08 11.42
CA ALA A 4 2.43 15.46 10.71
C ALA A 4 1.21 15.46 11.64
N ILE A 5 1.02 14.37 12.38
CA ILE A 5 -0.10 14.22 13.32
C ILE A 5 0.02 15.25 14.47
N THR A 6 1.23 15.49 14.96
CA THR A 6 1.46 16.49 16.01
C THR A 6 1.17 17.90 15.51
N LYS A 7 1.56 18.23 14.27
CA LYS A 7 1.26 19.51 13.65
C LYS A 7 -0.25 19.78 13.57
N ASP A 8 -1.04 18.76 13.24
CA ASP A 8 -2.50 18.87 13.11
C ASP A 8 -3.21 19.04 14.47
N LEU A 9 -2.57 18.63 15.57
CA LEU A 9 -3.08 18.74 16.93
C LEU A 9 -2.68 20.04 17.64
N LEU A 10 -1.80 20.87 17.05
CA LEU A 10 -1.37 22.15 17.63
C LEU A 10 -2.52 23.16 17.77
N ASP A 11 -3.56 23.05 16.94
CA ASP A 11 -4.72 23.96 16.94
C ASP A 11 -5.84 23.53 17.92
N GLY A 12 -5.62 22.48 18.72
CA GLY A 12 -6.59 21.94 19.67
C GLY A 12 -7.11 20.54 19.31
N PRO A 13 -8.07 20.00 20.08
CA PRO A 13 -8.60 18.66 19.85
C PRO A 13 -9.29 18.56 18.48
N ARG A 14 -8.82 17.63 17.65
CA ARG A 14 -9.39 17.32 16.33
C ARG A 14 -9.64 15.84 16.18
N GLU A 15 -10.65 15.51 15.38
CA GLU A 15 -10.88 14.15 14.91
C GLU A 15 -9.85 13.79 13.84
N ILE A 16 -9.13 12.68 14.03
CA ILE A 16 -8.13 12.18 13.08
C ILE A 16 -8.66 10.91 12.43
N ASN A 17 -8.66 10.89 11.10
CA ASN A 17 -8.96 9.68 10.34
C ASN A 17 -7.72 8.76 10.31
N ILE A 18 -7.63 7.86 11.28
CA ILE A 18 -6.53 6.88 11.39
C ILE A 18 -6.49 5.92 10.20
N LEU A 19 -7.64 5.55 9.63
CA LEU A 19 -7.68 4.65 8.49
C LEU A 19 -6.90 5.23 7.31
N ARG A 20 -7.11 6.50 6.98
CA ARG A 20 -6.35 7.18 5.91
C ARG A 20 -4.84 7.15 6.16
N TRP A 21 -4.42 7.44 7.39
CA TRP A 21 -3.00 7.39 7.75
C TRP A 21 -2.41 5.98 7.64
N MET A 22 -3.16 4.97 8.05
CA MET A 22 -2.72 3.57 7.94
C MET A 22 -2.73 3.06 6.50
N THR A 23 -3.59 3.58 5.63
CA THR A 23 -3.56 3.30 4.18
C THR A 23 -2.29 3.84 3.55
N ARG A 24 -1.94 5.09 3.82
CA ARG A 24 -0.67 5.69 3.36
C ARG A 24 0.55 4.94 3.90
N ALA A 25 0.54 4.61 5.20
CA ALA A 25 1.63 3.86 5.82
C ALA A 25 1.79 2.45 5.24
N ALA A 26 0.69 1.72 5.04
CA ALA A 26 0.71 0.39 4.43
C ALA A 26 1.29 0.42 3.02
N LEU A 27 0.89 1.41 2.21
CA LEU A 27 1.43 1.55 0.86
C LEU A 27 2.92 1.89 0.88
N GLU A 28 3.37 2.77 1.78
CA GLU A 28 4.79 3.09 1.93
C GLU A 28 5.61 1.87 2.38
N MET A 29 5.10 1.06 3.31
CA MET A 29 5.77 -0.19 3.73
C MET A 29 5.88 -1.17 2.56
N ILE A 30 4.83 -1.36 1.77
CA ILE A 30 4.86 -2.22 0.57
C ILE A 30 5.83 -1.64 -0.46
N GLY A 31 5.83 -0.32 -0.64
CA GLY A 31 6.76 0.39 -1.50
C GLY A 31 8.20 0.14 -1.11
N GLN A 32 8.57 0.41 0.13
CA GLN A 32 9.96 0.29 0.61
C GLN A 32 10.41 -1.17 0.67
N SER A 33 9.64 -2.04 1.31
CA SER A 33 10.03 -3.42 1.56
C SER A 33 9.86 -4.31 0.32
N GLY A 34 8.76 -4.14 -0.42
CA GLY A 34 8.44 -4.95 -1.59
C GLY A 34 8.98 -4.39 -2.90
N LEU A 35 8.99 -3.06 -3.07
CA LEU A 35 9.33 -2.40 -4.33
C LEU A 35 10.65 -1.62 -4.26
N GLY A 36 11.23 -1.35 -3.08
CA GLY A 36 12.36 -0.41 -2.95
C GLY A 36 12.02 0.98 -3.50
N TYR A 37 10.75 1.40 -3.39
CA TYR A 37 10.25 2.67 -3.89
C TYR A 37 9.47 3.40 -2.79
N SER A 38 9.72 4.69 -2.62
CA SER A 38 8.95 5.53 -1.69
C SER A 38 7.77 6.14 -2.42
N PHE A 39 6.56 5.77 -2.03
CA PHE A 39 5.34 6.37 -2.57
C PHE A 39 5.00 7.67 -1.86
N ASP A 40 5.16 7.70 -0.54
CA ASP A 40 4.69 8.80 0.29
C ASP A 40 5.64 9.03 1.46
N PRO A 41 6.21 10.24 1.60
CA PRO A 41 7.13 10.53 2.70
C PRO A 41 6.41 10.71 4.06
N LEU A 42 5.07 10.67 4.10
CA LEU A 42 4.22 10.74 5.31
C LEU A 42 4.47 12.01 6.16
N VAL A 43 4.68 13.15 5.49
CA VAL A 43 5.09 14.43 6.11
C VAL A 43 3.94 15.43 6.25
N ASP A 44 3.01 15.45 5.31
CA ASP A 44 1.83 16.31 5.35
C ASP A 44 0.60 15.61 4.72
N GLU A 45 -0.59 16.17 4.90
CA GLU A 45 -1.83 15.63 4.31
C GLU A 45 -2.03 16.00 2.83
N GLU A 46 -1.26 16.95 2.31
CA GLU A 46 -1.40 17.47 0.94
C GLU A 46 -0.53 16.74 -0.10
N SER A 47 0.54 16.07 0.35
CA SER A 47 1.50 15.29 -0.43
C SER A 47 1.03 13.86 -0.74
N GLU A 48 -0.28 13.63 -0.79
CA GLU A 48 -0.81 12.32 -1.14
C GLU A 48 -0.46 11.99 -2.60
N ASN A 49 0.27 10.89 -2.78
CA ASN A 49 0.69 10.44 -4.10
C ASN A 49 -0.54 10.07 -4.96
N PRO A 50 -0.62 10.52 -6.24
CA PRO A 50 -1.68 10.11 -7.16
C PRO A 50 -1.88 8.60 -7.26
N PHE A 51 -0.83 7.81 -7.06
CA PHE A 51 -0.88 6.36 -7.00
C PHE A 51 -1.72 5.86 -5.82
N THR A 52 -1.48 6.36 -4.60
CA THR A 52 -2.26 6.01 -3.39
C THR A 52 -3.75 6.20 -3.63
N LYS A 53 -4.12 7.40 -4.09
CA LYS A 53 -5.51 7.75 -4.40
C LYS A 53 -6.12 6.89 -5.50
N SER A 54 -5.32 6.48 -6.48
CA SER A 54 -5.76 5.60 -7.57
C SER A 54 -6.00 4.17 -7.08
N VAL A 55 -5.13 3.65 -6.23
CA VAL A 55 -5.29 2.33 -5.59
C VAL A 55 -6.54 2.31 -4.70
N GLU A 56 -6.74 3.32 -3.85
CA GLU A 56 -7.94 3.43 -2.99
C GLU A 56 -9.25 3.47 -3.79
N GLN A 57 -9.25 4.17 -4.93
CA GLN A 57 -10.45 4.33 -5.74
C GLN A 57 -10.70 3.17 -6.70
N LEU A 58 -9.72 2.29 -6.91
CA LEU A 58 -9.82 1.18 -7.86
C LEU A 58 -10.97 0.25 -7.49
N PHE A 59 -10.99 -0.28 -6.27
CA PHE A 59 -11.99 -1.27 -5.85
C PHE A 59 -13.44 -0.73 -5.79
N PRO A 60 -13.72 0.43 -5.18
CA PRO A 60 -15.07 1.02 -5.22
C PRO A 60 -15.53 1.34 -6.65
N THR A 61 -14.60 1.69 -7.54
CA THR A 61 -14.92 1.94 -8.95
C THR A 61 -15.21 0.63 -9.67
N LEU A 62 -14.43 -0.43 -9.44
CA LEU A 62 -14.67 -1.77 -10.00
C LEU A 62 -16.03 -2.35 -9.58
N LEU A 63 -16.43 -2.20 -8.31
CA LEU A 63 -17.71 -2.70 -7.81
C LEU A 63 -18.92 -2.08 -8.55
N LYS A 64 -18.83 -0.82 -8.98
CA LYS A 64 -19.90 -0.18 -9.78
C LYS A 64 -20.09 -0.85 -11.13
N PHE A 65 -19.07 -1.56 -11.61
CA PHE A 65 -19.10 -2.31 -12.85
C PHE A 65 -19.37 -3.79 -12.65
N ARG A 66 -19.59 -4.30 -11.42
CA ARG A 66 -19.73 -5.74 -11.15
C ARG A 66 -20.71 -6.44 -12.09
N PHE A 67 -21.88 -5.85 -12.34
CA PHE A 67 -22.88 -6.40 -13.27
C PHE A 67 -22.43 -6.34 -14.74
N ALA A 68 -21.76 -5.27 -15.15
CA ALA A 68 -21.18 -5.16 -16.48
C ALA A 68 -19.94 -6.06 -16.66
N GLN A 69 -19.21 -6.34 -15.57
CA GLN A 69 -18.03 -7.19 -15.57
C GLN A 69 -18.42 -8.64 -15.82
N GLU A 70 -19.41 -9.16 -15.09
CA GLU A 70 -19.89 -10.54 -15.26
C GLU A 70 -20.48 -10.78 -16.66
N PHE A 71 -21.26 -9.82 -17.21
CA PHE A 71 -22.00 -10.03 -18.44
C PHE A 71 -21.28 -9.56 -19.72
N LEU A 72 -20.57 -8.42 -19.68
CA LEU A 72 -19.99 -7.78 -20.87
C LEU A 72 -18.46 -7.94 -20.95
N LEU A 73 -17.73 -7.76 -19.84
CA LEU A 73 -16.25 -7.75 -19.89
C LEU A 73 -15.67 -9.14 -20.18
N THR A 74 -16.21 -10.22 -19.60
CA THR A 74 -15.70 -11.59 -19.83
C THR A 74 -15.79 -12.02 -21.30
N THR A 75 -16.82 -11.55 -22.01
CA THR A 75 -17.03 -11.83 -23.44
C THR A 75 -16.26 -10.83 -24.32
N ALA A 76 -16.25 -9.55 -23.97
CA ALA A 76 -15.59 -8.50 -24.73
C ALA A 76 -14.05 -8.58 -24.67
N VAL A 77 -13.47 -9.06 -23.56
CA VAL A 77 -12.01 -9.27 -23.43
C VAL A 77 -11.51 -10.31 -24.44
N LYS A 78 -12.36 -11.22 -24.91
CA LYS A 78 -12.02 -12.23 -25.93
C LYS A 78 -12.12 -11.71 -27.37
N ILE A 79 -12.58 -10.48 -27.59
CA ILE A 79 -12.83 -9.91 -28.92
C ILE A 79 -11.77 -8.85 -29.26
N GLY A 80 -11.02 -9.09 -30.33
CA GLY A 80 -10.09 -8.12 -30.93
C GLY A 80 -8.76 -7.94 -30.18
N THR A 81 -7.99 -6.95 -30.62
CA THR A 81 -6.67 -6.61 -30.05
C THR A 81 -6.80 -5.66 -28.85
N PRO A 82 -5.81 -5.59 -27.94
CA PRO A 82 -5.83 -4.65 -26.81
C PRO A 82 -6.09 -3.19 -27.22
N ARG A 83 -5.49 -2.75 -28.34
CA ARG A 83 -5.72 -1.40 -28.91
C ARG A 83 -7.15 -1.21 -29.40
N PHE A 84 -7.72 -2.21 -30.07
CA PHE A 84 -9.11 -2.17 -30.53
C PHE A 84 -10.07 -2.06 -29.34
N ARG A 85 -9.87 -2.87 -28.30
CA ARG A 85 -10.70 -2.82 -27.09
C ARG A 85 -10.65 -1.44 -26.42
N ARG A 86 -9.46 -0.83 -26.31
CA ARG A 86 -9.30 0.52 -25.75
C ARG A 86 -10.05 1.56 -26.57
N ALA A 87 -9.91 1.55 -27.90
CA ALA A 87 -10.63 2.45 -28.79
C ALA A 87 -12.16 2.30 -28.67
N VAL A 88 -12.67 1.06 -28.54
CA VAL A 88 -14.10 0.79 -28.31
C VAL A 88 -14.57 1.35 -26.97
N LEU A 89 -13.77 1.20 -25.90
CA LEU A 89 -14.10 1.75 -24.58
C LEU A 89 -14.11 3.29 -24.58
N ASP A 90 -13.22 3.93 -25.33
CA ASP A 90 -13.13 5.39 -25.45
C ASP A 90 -14.36 6.02 -26.15
N LEU A 91 -14.99 5.26 -27.05
CA LEU A 91 -16.23 5.65 -27.75
C LEU A 91 -17.46 5.64 -26.82
N ILE A 92 -17.41 4.90 -25.69
CA ILE A 92 -18.55 4.77 -24.79
C ILE A 92 -18.61 5.97 -23.82
N PRO A 93 -19.69 6.78 -23.80
CA PRO A 93 -19.79 8.00 -23.00
C PRO A 93 -20.16 7.72 -21.53
N LEU A 94 -19.53 6.74 -20.89
CA LEU A 94 -19.72 6.42 -19.48
C LEU A 94 -18.65 7.10 -18.61
N LYS A 95 -19.07 8.08 -17.80
CA LYS A 95 -18.17 8.82 -16.88
C LYS A 95 -17.39 7.89 -15.95
N SER A 96 -18.05 6.87 -15.41
CA SER A 96 -17.41 5.89 -14.53
C SER A 96 -16.33 5.07 -15.25
N LEU A 97 -16.49 4.82 -16.56
CA LEU A 97 -15.55 4.00 -17.34
C LEU A 97 -14.30 4.83 -17.66
N ARG A 98 -14.48 6.09 -18.04
CA ARG A 98 -13.38 7.04 -18.20
C ARG A 98 -12.60 7.23 -16.89
N LYS A 99 -13.31 7.28 -15.75
CA LYS A 99 -12.68 7.32 -14.43
C LYS A 99 -11.83 6.08 -14.18
N LEU A 100 -12.36 4.89 -14.47
CA LEU A 100 -11.62 3.63 -14.33
C LEU A 100 -10.38 3.59 -15.24
N LEU A 101 -10.52 3.99 -16.50
CA LEU A 101 -9.38 4.07 -17.44
C LEU A 101 -8.31 5.04 -16.93
N GLY A 102 -8.70 6.21 -16.41
CA GLY A 102 -7.75 7.15 -15.81
C GLY A 102 -7.03 6.59 -14.58
N ILE A 103 -7.72 5.84 -13.71
CA ILE A 103 -7.10 5.14 -12.58
C ILE A 103 -6.07 4.13 -13.10
N ILE A 104 -6.44 3.30 -14.07
CA ILE A 104 -5.54 2.29 -14.67
C ILE A 104 -4.32 2.97 -15.30
N ASP A 105 -4.50 4.09 -16.01
CA ASP A 105 -3.39 4.81 -16.63
C ASP A 105 -2.40 5.34 -15.59
N VAL A 106 -2.86 5.87 -14.45
CA VAL A 106 -1.98 6.29 -13.35
C VAL A 106 -1.21 5.08 -12.80
N LEU A 107 -1.90 3.98 -12.51
CA LEU A 107 -1.28 2.77 -11.99
C LEU A 107 -0.24 2.18 -12.96
N GLU A 108 -0.54 2.13 -14.25
CA GLU A 108 0.38 1.64 -15.29
C GLU A 108 1.59 2.57 -15.45
N ASN A 109 1.38 3.90 -15.43
CA ASN A 109 2.48 4.85 -15.62
C ASN A 109 3.43 4.83 -14.43
N THR A 110 2.93 4.84 -13.20
CA THR A 110 3.78 4.71 -12.01
C THR A 110 4.53 3.37 -12.00
N ALA A 111 3.89 2.28 -12.40
CA ALA A 111 4.58 0.99 -12.51
C ALA A 111 5.73 1.02 -13.53
N LYS A 112 5.53 1.67 -14.69
CA LYS A 112 6.57 1.87 -15.71
C LYS A 112 7.71 2.74 -15.18
N GLU A 113 7.40 3.85 -14.52
CA GLU A 113 8.41 4.75 -13.93
C GLU A 113 9.31 4.01 -12.92
N ILE A 114 8.72 3.22 -12.03
CA ILE A 114 9.47 2.42 -11.05
C ILE A 114 10.38 1.40 -11.76
N LEU A 115 9.86 0.75 -12.80
CA LEU A 115 10.59 -0.30 -13.52
C LEU A 115 11.73 0.27 -14.39
N ASP A 116 11.49 1.38 -15.08
CA ASP A 116 12.50 2.03 -15.91
C ASP A 116 13.60 2.64 -15.03
N GLY A 117 13.24 3.28 -13.90
CA GLY A 117 14.22 3.75 -12.92
C GLY A 117 15.12 2.63 -12.38
N LYS A 118 14.56 1.44 -12.13
CA LYS A 118 15.35 0.27 -11.72
C LYS A 118 16.24 -0.29 -12.82
N LYS A 119 15.76 -0.35 -14.07
CA LYS A 119 16.59 -0.76 -15.21
C LYS A 119 17.78 0.16 -15.38
N GLU A 120 17.57 1.47 -15.31
CA GLU A 120 18.65 2.44 -15.41
C GLU A 120 19.69 2.28 -14.29
N ALA A 121 19.24 2.02 -13.05
CA ALA A 121 20.14 1.79 -11.93
C ALA A 121 20.94 0.48 -12.08
N LEU A 122 20.32 -0.58 -12.62
CA LEU A 122 21.00 -1.83 -12.96
C LEU A 122 22.04 -1.65 -14.06
N GLU A 123 21.71 -0.89 -15.11
CA GLU A 123 22.62 -0.59 -16.22
C GLU A 123 23.81 0.26 -15.78
N LYS A 124 23.63 1.16 -14.82
CA LYS A 124 24.71 1.96 -14.22
C LYS A 124 25.60 1.16 -13.26
N GLY A 125 25.29 -0.12 -13.03
CA GLY A 125 26.10 -1.01 -12.20
C GLY A 125 26.00 -0.73 -10.71
N ASP A 126 24.90 -0.12 -10.25
CA ASP A 126 24.68 0.20 -8.85
C ASP A 126 24.63 -1.10 -8.01
N GLU A 127 25.69 -1.32 -7.21
CA GLU A 127 25.86 -2.50 -6.35
C GLU A 127 24.68 -2.65 -5.38
N ALA A 128 24.12 -1.54 -4.88
CA ALA A 128 22.97 -1.55 -3.98
C ALA A 128 21.70 -2.12 -4.65
N VAL A 129 21.51 -1.85 -5.94
CA VAL A 129 20.38 -2.37 -6.71
C VAL A 129 20.62 -3.84 -7.10
N LYS A 130 21.86 -4.23 -7.42
CA LYS A 130 22.22 -5.65 -7.63
C LYS A 130 21.99 -6.49 -6.38
N GLU A 131 22.37 -6.00 -5.21
CA GLU A 131 22.16 -6.68 -3.94
C GLU A 131 20.66 -6.80 -3.61
N GLN A 132 19.88 -5.73 -3.83
CA GLN A 132 18.43 -5.76 -3.70
C GLN A 132 17.76 -6.79 -4.63
N VAL A 133 18.19 -6.84 -5.90
CA VAL A 133 17.65 -7.81 -6.89
C VAL A 133 18.08 -9.25 -6.54
N GLY A 134 19.31 -9.45 -6.07
CA GLY A 134 19.85 -10.76 -5.66
C GLY A 134 19.19 -11.36 -4.42
N GLN A 135 18.61 -10.53 -3.54
CA GLN A 135 17.87 -10.98 -2.34
C GLN A 135 16.42 -11.40 -2.60
N GLY A 136 15.97 -11.49 -3.87
CA GLY A 136 14.60 -11.93 -4.20
C GLY A 136 13.57 -10.79 -4.28
N LYS A 137 13.99 -9.51 -4.35
CA LYS A 137 13.12 -8.36 -4.63
C LYS A 137 12.72 -8.25 -6.11
N ASP A 138 12.57 -9.39 -6.79
CA ASP A 138 12.02 -9.51 -8.15
C ASP A 138 10.48 -9.37 -8.15
N ILE A 139 9.88 -9.05 -7.00
CA ILE A 139 8.46 -8.73 -6.81
C ILE A 139 8.00 -7.69 -7.84
N ILE A 140 8.86 -6.74 -8.23
CA ILE A 140 8.53 -5.77 -9.29
C ILE A 140 8.39 -6.42 -10.66
N SER A 141 9.34 -7.27 -11.05
CA SER A 141 9.27 -7.99 -12.33
C SER A 141 8.06 -8.90 -12.34
N ILE A 142 7.74 -9.55 -11.21
CA ILE A 142 6.53 -10.36 -11.05
C ILE A 142 5.28 -9.47 -11.16
N LEU A 143 5.12 -8.42 -10.35
CA LEU A 143 3.98 -7.51 -10.38
C LEU A 143 3.77 -6.85 -11.76
N CYS A 144 4.86 -6.48 -12.44
CA CYS A 144 4.82 -5.90 -13.79
C CYS A 144 4.51 -6.95 -14.87
N LYS A 145 5.04 -8.17 -14.75
CA LYS A 145 4.76 -9.28 -15.67
C LYS A 145 3.32 -9.76 -15.54
N TRP A 146 2.73 -9.61 -14.35
CA TRP A 146 1.34 -9.99 -14.09
C TRP A 146 0.36 -8.81 -14.18
N GLN A 147 0.82 -7.55 -14.33
CA GLN A 147 -0.01 -6.33 -14.21
C GLN A 147 -0.99 -6.39 -13.03
N ASP A 148 -0.60 -7.04 -11.94
CA ASP A 148 -1.53 -7.40 -10.88
C ASP A 148 -1.59 -6.29 -9.83
N HIS A 149 -2.19 -5.16 -10.23
CA HIS A 149 -2.54 -4.06 -9.32
C HIS A 149 -3.40 -4.52 -8.15
N SER A 150 -4.10 -5.66 -8.30
CA SER A 150 -4.92 -6.28 -7.26
C SER A 150 -4.07 -6.80 -6.10
N LEU A 151 -2.83 -7.24 -6.33
CA LEU A 151 -1.94 -7.71 -5.26
C LEU A 151 -1.47 -6.55 -4.38
N VAL A 152 -1.04 -5.44 -5.00
CA VAL A 152 -0.64 -4.22 -4.27
C VAL A 152 -1.84 -3.67 -3.49
N PHE A 153 -3.01 -3.60 -4.14
CA PHE A 153 -4.25 -3.20 -3.48
C PHE A 153 -4.58 -4.10 -2.29
N GLY A 154 -4.58 -5.43 -2.48
CA GLY A 154 -4.93 -6.38 -1.44
C GLY A 154 -3.98 -6.33 -0.24
N ALA A 155 -2.67 -6.20 -0.49
CA ALA A 155 -1.69 -6.04 0.57
C ALA A 155 -1.88 -4.71 1.33
N MET A 156 -2.14 -3.61 0.62
CA MET A 156 -2.38 -2.30 1.22
C MET A 156 -3.66 -2.28 2.06
N ASP A 157 -4.78 -2.77 1.51
CA ASP A 157 -6.10 -2.73 2.14
C ASP A 157 -6.16 -3.60 3.39
N THR A 158 -5.60 -4.81 3.34
CA THR A 158 -5.54 -5.72 4.50
C THR A 158 -4.62 -5.18 5.60
N THR A 159 -3.43 -4.69 5.25
CA THR A 159 -2.46 -4.16 6.23
C THR A 159 -2.98 -2.88 6.87
N SER A 160 -3.54 -1.95 6.09
CA SER A 160 -4.10 -0.70 6.62
C SER A 160 -5.29 -0.95 7.53
N THR A 161 -6.15 -1.91 7.19
CA THR A 161 -7.25 -2.33 8.06
C THR A 161 -6.72 -2.95 9.35
N ALA A 162 -5.76 -3.88 9.28
CA ALA A 162 -5.18 -4.51 10.46
C ALA A 162 -4.53 -3.47 11.41
N LEU A 163 -3.74 -2.54 10.88
CA LEU A 163 -3.11 -1.48 11.67
C LEU A 163 -4.14 -0.53 12.29
N SER A 164 -5.17 -0.14 11.53
CA SER A 164 -6.25 0.72 12.03
C SER A 164 -7.00 0.06 13.18
N ARG A 165 -7.25 -1.25 13.06
CA ARG A 165 -7.88 -2.05 14.12
C ARG A 165 -6.96 -2.20 15.33
N ALA A 166 -5.67 -2.43 15.12
CA ALA A 166 -4.68 -2.48 16.19
C ALA A 166 -4.70 -1.17 17.01
N LEU A 167 -4.55 -0.03 16.34
CA LEU A 167 -4.57 1.29 16.98
C LEU A 167 -5.90 1.56 17.68
N SER A 168 -7.03 1.31 17.02
CA SER A 168 -8.35 1.49 17.63
C SER A 168 -8.57 0.59 18.84
N THR A 169 -8.01 -0.62 18.86
CA THR A 169 -8.18 -1.56 19.95
C THR A 169 -7.31 -1.15 21.12
N LEU A 170 -6.02 -0.89 20.87
CA LEU A 170 -5.08 -0.43 21.89
C LEU A 170 -5.54 0.87 22.56
N ALA A 171 -6.09 1.82 21.80
CA ALA A 171 -6.65 3.05 22.35
C ALA A 171 -7.83 2.83 23.32
N LYS A 172 -8.57 1.73 23.18
CA LYS A 172 -9.67 1.35 24.08
C LYS A 172 -9.20 0.57 25.30
N TYR A 173 -7.99 0.01 25.27
CA TYR A 173 -7.40 -0.79 26.35
C TYR A 173 -6.02 -0.24 26.75
N PRO A 174 -5.94 0.91 27.45
CA PRO A 174 -4.67 1.56 27.80
C PRO A 174 -3.70 0.65 28.56
N GLU A 175 -4.18 -0.17 29.49
CA GLU A 175 -3.33 -1.12 30.23
C GLU A 175 -2.63 -2.13 29.30
N THR A 176 -3.32 -2.58 28.25
CA THR A 176 -2.74 -3.47 27.23
C THR A 176 -1.70 -2.73 26.40
N GLN A 177 -1.99 -1.47 26.03
CA GLN A 177 -1.06 -0.63 25.29
C GLN A 177 0.21 -0.32 26.10
N ASP A 178 0.08 -0.05 27.40
CA ASP A 178 1.20 0.26 28.28
C ASP A 178 2.10 -0.96 28.46
N LYS A 179 1.51 -2.14 28.70
CA LYS A 179 2.26 -3.40 28.78
C LYS A 179 3.01 -3.72 27.48
N LEU A 180 2.40 -3.50 26.31
CA LEU A 180 3.07 -3.66 25.03
C LEU A 180 4.23 -2.67 24.86
N ARG A 181 4.03 -1.41 25.29
CA ARG A 181 5.06 -0.38 25.24
C ARG A 181 6.23 -0.73 26.14
N GLU A 182 5.99 -1.28 27.33
CA GLU A 182 7.03 -1.75 28.25
C GLU A 182 7.91 -2.83 27.60
N GLU A 183 7.31 -3.87 27.01
CA GLU A 183 8.05 -4.94 26.33
C GLU A 183 8.94 -4.38 25.19
N ILE A 184 8.38 -3.51 24.35
CA ILE A 184 9.11 -2.88 23.25
C ILE A 184 10.25 -1.98 23.78
N GLN A 185 10.00 -1.21 24.83
CA GLN A 185 11.04 -0.35 25.42
C GLN A 185 12.18 -1.15 26.05
N GLU A 186 11.87 -2.28 26.69
CA GLU A 186 12.89 -3.17 27.25
C GLU A 186 13.76 -3.78 26.16
N ALA A 187 13.16 -4.27 25.07
CA ALA A 187 13.88 -4.73 23.88
C ALA A 187 14.76 -3.61 23.29
N ARG A 188 14.23 -2.39 23.18
CA ARG A 188 14.97 -1.21 22.69
C ARG A 188 16.14 -0.83 23.59
N LYS A 189 16.01 -0.93 24.92
CA LYS A 189 17.12 -0.70 25.86
C LYS A 189 18.24 -1.74 25.69
N ARG A 190 17.88 -2.97 25.32
CA ARG A 190 18.83 -4.06 25.14
C ARG A 190 19.62 -3.99 23.84
N TYR A 191 18.93 -3.65 22.74
CA TYR A 191 19.52 -3.73 21.40
C TYR A 191 19.73 -2.37 20.71
N GLY A 192 19.14 -1.29 21.22
CA GLY A 192 19.07 -0.01 20.53
C GLY A 192 18.10 -0.09 19.35
N GLU A 193 18.61 -0.45 18.18
CA GLU A 193 17.79 -0.84 17.03
C GLU A 193 17.51 -2.35 17.14
N ILE A 194 16.24 -2.74 17.26
CA ILE A 194 15.86 -4.12 17.54
C ILE A 194 16.06 -4.96 16.26
N PRO A 195 16.93 -5.99 16.28
CA PRO A 195 17.10 -6.89 15.14
C PRO A 195 15.79 -7.61 14.80
N HIS A 196 15.59 -7.94 13.53
CA HIS A 196 14.37 -8.60 13.05
C HIS A 196 14.01 -9.85 13.88
N ASP A 197 14.98 -10.72 14.14
CA ASP A 197 14.73 -11.99 14.85
C ASP A 197 14.34 -11.77 16.32
N GLU A 198 14.92 -10.75 16.96
CA GLU A 198 14.58 -10.36 18.33
C GLU A 198 13.20 -9.71 18.38
N LEU A 199 12.83 -8.91 17.38
CA LEU A 199 11.49 -8.31 17.26
C LEU A 199 10.43 -9.41 17.12
N MET A 200 10.69 -10.42 16.30
CA MET A 200 9.80 -11.56 16.10
C MET A 200 9.70 -12.49 17.32
N ALA A 201 10.67 -12.43 18.23
CA ALA A 201 10.68 -13.21 19.46
C ALA A 201 9.90 -12.57 20.62
N LEU A 202 9.39 -11.34 20.45
CA LEU A 202 8.64 -10.63 21.49
C LEU A 202 7.27 -11.29 21.75
N PRO A 203 7.05 -11.93 22.91
CA PRO A 203 5.88 -12.77 23.11
C PRO A 203 4.57 -11.99 23.22
N TYR A 204 4.58 -10.80 23.85
CA TYR A 204 3.36 -10.01 24.01
C TYR A 204 2.99 -9.31 22.70
N LEU A 205 3.96 -8.80 21.94
CA LEU A 205 3.74 -8.32 20.58
C LEU A 205 3.13 -9.39 19.67
N ASP A 206 3.66 -10.62 19.65
CA ASP A 206 3.09 -11.73 18.87
C ASP A 206 1.64 -12.03 19.29
N ALA A 207 1.36 -12.06 20.61
CA ALA A 207 0.02 -12.27 21.13
C ALA A 207 -0.97 -11.17 20.67
N ILE A 208 -0.55 -9.89 20.70
CA ILE A 208 -1.35 -8.78 20.21
C ILE A 208 -1.61 -8.91 18.71
N CYS A 209 -0.59 -9.19 17.90
CA CYS A 209 -0.74 -9.37 16.45
C CYS A 209 -1.75 -10.48 16.13
N ARG A 210 -1.68 -11.63 16.82
CA ARG A 210 -2.64 -12.73 16.65
C ARG A 210 -4.06 -12.33 17.03
N GLU A 211 -4.21 -11.64 18.15
CA GLU A 211 -5.54 -11.21 18.62
C GLU A 211 -6.18 -10.20 17.66
N ILE A 212 -5.40 -9.24 17.14
CA ILE A 212 -5.90 -8.28 16.13
C ILE A 212 -6.35 -8.98 14.85
N MET A 213 -5.64 -10.02 14.39
CA MET A 213 -6.05 -10.80 13.23
C MET A 213 -7.26 -11.73 13.50
N ARG A 214 -7.51 -12.09 14.77
CA ARG A 214 -8.64 -12.94 15.17
C ARG A 214 -9.97 -12.15 15.20
N LEU A 215 -9.91 -10.90 15.64
CA LEU A 215 -11.08 -10.02 15.75
C LEU A 215 -11.67 -9.71 14.37
#